data_AF-A0A956DRQ3-F1
#
_entry.id   AF-A0A956DRQ3-F1
#
_cell.length_a   1.000
_cell.length_b   1.000
_cell.length_c   1.000
_cell.angle_alpha   90.00
_cell.angle_beta   90.00
_cell.angle_gamma   90.00
#
_symmetry.space_group_name_H-M   'P 1'
#
loop_
_entity.id
_entity.type
_entity.pdbx_description
1 polymer ?
#
loop_
_entity_poly.entity_id
_entity_poly.type
_entity_poly.pdbx_seq_one_letter_code
_entity_poly.pdbx_strand_id
1 'polypeptide(L)'
;MKRRSWWGWGIEGEGLSPERRAALGALLGTQMDVGGLVALSPPRLEDVALPPMRARVPSALEHLVVSDPRERAGHTYGKAYRDVVRGLAGDLAPAPDVVALPESEADVERLLAWADE
;
A
#
# COMPACT_ATOMS: atom_id res chain seq x y z
N MET A 1 -17.99 1.72 2.31
CA MET A 1 -17.22 0.46 2.43
C MET A 1 -16.02 0.70 3.34
N LYS A 2 -15.61 -0.26 4.18
CA LYS A 2 -14.41 -0.11 5.03
C LYS A 2 -13.15 -0.21 4.17
N ARG A 3 -12.18 0.67 4.39
CA ARG A 3 -10.98 0.80 3.56
C ARG A 3 -9.86 -0.11 4.07
N ARG A 4 -9.19 -0.84 3.17
CA ARG A 4 -8.06 -1.70 3.52
C ARG A 4 -6.82 -0.85 3.81
N SER A 5 -5.94 -1.37 4.66
CA SER A 5 -4.62 -0.77 4.92
C SER A 5 -3.76 -0.85 3.66
N TRP A 6 -3.16 0.28 3.26
CA TRP A 6 -2.29 0.35 2.09
C TRP A 6 -0.93 -0.32 2.36
N TRP A 7 -0.34 -0.15 3.55
CA TRP A 7 0.96 -0.72 3.92
C TRP A 7 0.88 -2.04 4.71
N GLY A 8 -0.24 -2.30 5.39
CA GLY A 8 -0.36 -3.36 6.40
C GLY A 8 -1.56 -4.28 6.21
N TRP A 9 -1.89 -5.08 7.22
CA TRP A 9 -2.99 -6.03 7.18
C TRP A 9 -4.32 -5.39 7.61
N GLY A 10 -5.44 -5.91 7.08
CA GLY A 10 -6.78 -5.58 7.55
C GLY A 10 -7.30 -4.20 7.14
N ILE A 11 -8.20 -3.65 7.95
CA ILE A 11 -8.89 -2.39 7.73
C ILE A 11 -8.10 -1.24 8.36
N GLU A 12 -8.02 -0.12 7.64
CA GLU A 12 -7.37 1.09 8.14
C GLU A 12 -8.08 1.61 9.40
N GLY A 13 -7.29 1.88 10.44
CA GLY A 13 -7.81 2.36 11.74
C GLY A 13 -8.20 1.24 12.72
N GLU A 14 -8.25 -0.03 12.30
CA GLU A 14 -8.60 -1.16 13.18
C GLU A 14 -7.38 -1.83 13.85
N GLY A 15 -6.19 -1.21 13.75
CA GLY A 15 -4.98 -1.68 14.41
C GLY A 15 -5.01 -1.50 15.94
N LEU A 16 -3.97 -2.00 16.63
CA LEU A 16 -3.78 -1.79 18.06
C LEU A 16 -3.73 -0.29 18.38
N SER A 17 -4.38 0.13 19.47
CA SER A 17 -4.29 1.50 19.97
C SER A 17 -2.84 1.84 20.40
N PRO A 18 -2.46 3.12 20.45
CA PRO A 18 -1.12 3.53 20.91
C PRO A 18 -0.74 2.93 22.26
N GLU A 19 -1.67 2.86 23.21
CA GLU A 19 -1.47 2.32 24.55
C GLU A 19 -1.19 0.81 24.50
N ARG A 20 -1.94 0.08 23.68
CA ARG A 20 -1.73 -1.36 23.48
C ARG A 20 -0.41 -1.65 22.77
N ARG A 21 0.00 -0.81 21.81
CA ARG A 21 1.31 -0.92 21.15
C ARG A 21 2.46 -0.69 22.14
N ALA A 22 2.33 0.32 23.01
CA ALA A 22 3.32 0.59 24.04
C ALA A 22 3.43 -0.56 25.06
N ALA A 23 2.29 -1.10 25.52
CA ALA A 23 2.27 -2.25 26.42
C ALA A 23 2.91 -3.50 25.79
N LEU A 24 2.63 -3.77 24.51
CA LEU A 24 3.28 -4.86 23.77
C LEU A 24 4.78 -4.64 23.62
N GLY A 25 5.22 -3.41 23.35
CA GLY A 25 6.64 -3.06 23.29
C GLY A 25 7.37 -3.33 24.62
N ALA A 26 6.77 -2.96 25.75
CA ALA A 26 7.34 -3.22 27.08
C ALA A 26 7.44 -4.71 27.41
N LEU A 27 6.41 -5.49 27.03
CA LEU A 27 6.39 -6.94 27.18
C LEU A 27 7.52 -7.59 26.37
N LEU A 28 7.62 -7.26 25.07
CA LEU A 28 8.65 -7.79 24.18
C LEU A 28 10.06 -7.39 24.62
N GLY A 29 10.23 -6.15 25.10
CA GLY A 29 11.51 -5.68 25.62
C GLY A 29 12.00 -6.51 26.80
N THR A 30 11.11 -6.81 27.74
CA THR A 30 11.42 -7.70 28.88
C THR A 30 11.73 -9.12 28.41
N GLN A 31 10.93 -9.69 27.50
CA GLN A 31 11.07 -11.08 27.07
C GLN A 31 12.33 -11.34 26.23
N MET A 32 12.76 -10.34 25.46
CA MET A 32 13.91 -10.46 24.56
C MET A 32 15.20 -9.86 25.15
N ASP A 33 15.15 -9.35 26.38
CA ASP A 33 16.26 -8.62 27.03
C ASP A 33 16.78 -7.45 26.17
N VAL A 34 15.85 -6.71 25.55
CA VAL A 34 16.12 -5.54 24.71
C VAL A 34 15.45 -4.31 25.29
N GLY A 35 16.26 -3.31 25.63
CA GLY A 35 15.76 -2.01 26.08
C GLY A 35 15.30 -1.14 24.92
N GLY A 36 14.32 -0.27 25.18
CA GLY A 36 14.02 0.86 24.30
C GLY A 36 13.32 0.53 22.97
N LEU A 37 12.53 -0.54 22.90
CA LEU A 37 11.67 -0.80 21.74
C LEU A 37 10.66 0.34 21.56
N VAL A 38 10.79 1.07 20.46
CA VAL A 38 9.85 2.12 20.05
C VAL A 38 9.02 1.63 18.90
N ALA A 39 7.69 1.65 19.05
CA ALA A 39 6.79 1.33 17.96
C ALA A 39 6.91 2.40 16.86
N LEU A 40 7.16 1.96 15.62
CA LEU A 40 7.13 2.85 14.46
C LEU A 40 5.71 3.37 14.23
N SER A 41 5.60 4.67 13.98
CA SER A 41 4.37 5.29 13.48
C SER A 41 4.33 5.09 11.97
N PRO A 42 3.27 4.48 11.42
CA PRO A 42 3.11 4.39 9.98
C PRO A 42 3.08 5.80 9.35
N PRO A 43 3.72 6.01 8.19
CA PRO A 43 3.67 7.30 7.52
C PRO A 43 2.23 7.60 7.07
N ARG A 44 1.90 8.89 6.99
CA ARG A 44 0.67 9.31 6.31
C ARG A 44 0.90 9.18 4.81
N LEU A 45 -0.13 8.81 4.07
CA LEU A 45 0.01 8.53 2.64
C LEU A 45 0.47 9.77 1.86
N GLU A 46 -0.03 10.94 2.26
CA GLU A 46 0.33 12.26 1.70
C GLU A 46 1.79 12.65 1.91
N ASP A 47 2.47 12.04 2.89
CA ASP A 47 3.88 12.29 3.18
C ASP A 47 4.80 11.30 2.43
N VAL A 48 4.23 10.31 1.72
CA VAL A 48 4.99 9.31 0.96
C VAL A 48 5.19 9.76 -0.48
N ALA A 49 6.44 9.76 -0.93
CA ALA A 49 6.77 10.04 -2.32
C ALA A 49 6.45 8.84 -3.22
N LEU A 50 5.61 9.05 -4.23
CA LEU A 50 5.38 8.09 -5.31
C LEU A 50 6.18 8.46 -6.55
N PRO A 51 6.68 7.48 -7.32
CA PRO A 51 7.35 7.75 -8.58
C PRO A 51 6.41 8.49 -9.56
N PRO A 52 6.96 9.33 -10.46
CA PRO A 52 6.17 9.95 -11.52
C PRO A 52 5.60 8.87 -12.45
N MET A 53 4.36 9.07 -12.90
CA MET A 53 3.70 8.13 -13.80
C MET A 53 4.29 8.25 -15.21
N ARG A 54 4.67 7.12 -15.80
CA ARG A 54 5.24 7.06 -17.15
C ARG A 54 4.22 6.57 -18.17
N ALA A 55 3.29 5.71 -17.76
CA ALA A 55 2.20 5.22 -18.60
C ALA A 55 1.33 6.36 -19.16
N ARG A 56 0.99 6.26 -20.45
CA ARG A 56 0.00 7.12 -21.12
C ARG A 56 -1.25 6.29 -21.39
N VAL A 57 -2.29 6.50 -20.59
CA VAL A 57 -3.54 5.76 -20.73
C VAL A 57 -4.31 6.29 -21.94
N PRO A 58 -4.71 5.44 -22.89
CA PRO A 58 -5.58 5.82 -23.99
C PRO A 58 -6.94 6.33 -23.46
N SER A 59 -7.52 7.35 -24.09
CA SER A 59 -8.81 7.91 -23.67
C SER A 59 -9.93 6.88 -23.59
N ALA A 60 -9.90 5.88 -24.47
CA ALA A 60 -10.86 4.77 -24.48
C ALA A 60 -10.78 3.88 -23.22
N LEU A 61 -9.67 3.90 -22.47
CA LEU A 61 -9.43 3.09 -21.27
C LEU A 61 -9.43 3.89 -19.97
N GLU A 62 -9.52 5.23 -20.01
CA GLU A 62 -9.48 6.08 -18.82
C GLU A 62 -10.52 5.69 -17.77
N HIS A 63 -11.70 5.24 -18.19
CA HIS A 63 -12.78 4.81 -17.28
C HIS A 63 -12.48 3.49 -16.54
N LEU A 64 -11.49 2.71 -16.99
CA LEU A 64 -11.08 1.45 -16.38
C LEU A 64 -9.82 1.57 -15.52
N VAL A 65 -9.24 2.77 -15.43
CA VAL A 65 -7.91 2.95 -14.86
C VAL A 65 -7.93 4.08 -13.82
N VAL A 66 -7.30 3.82 -12.68
CA VAL A 66 -7.11 4.81 -11.60
C VAL A 66 -5.63 5.08 -11.40
N SER A 67 -5.33 6.31 -11.00
CA SER A 67 -3.96 6.80 -10.79
C SER A 67 -3.79 7.52 -9.46
N ASP A 68 -4.79 7.47 -8.59
CA ASP A 68 -4.72 8.15 -7.31
C ASP A 68 -3.60 7.55 -6.43
N PRO A 69 -2.97 8.37 -5.57
CA PRO A 69 -1.86 7.91 -4.74
C PRO A 69 -2.17 6.68 -3.88
N ARG A 70 -3.43 6.53 -3.46
CA ARG A 70 -3.82 5.43 -2.56
C ARG A 70 -3.91 4.12 -3.29
N GLU A 71 -4.55 4.09 -4.45
CA GLU A 71 -4.64 2.86 -5.24
C GLU A 71 -3.24 2.42 -5.69
N ARG A 72 -2.39 3.36 -6.11
CA ARG A 72 -0.99 3.05 -6.44
C ARG A 72 -0.21 2.49 -5.25
N ALA A 73 -0.31 3.11 -4.07
CA ALA A 73 0.34 2.62 -2.86
C ALA A 73 -0.19 1.24 -2.43
N GLY A 74 -1.51 1.05 -2.45
CA GLY A 74 -2.17 -0.21 -2.07
C GLY A 74 -1.84 -1.39 -2.99
N HIS A 75 -1.46 -1.11 -4.24
CA HIS A 75 -1.07 -2.10 -5.24
C HIS A 75 0.45 -2.21 -5.46
N THR A 76 1.27 -1.55 -4.62
CA THR A 76 2.74 -1.63 -4.73
C THR A 76 3.30 -2.94 -4.17
N TYR A 77 2.79 -3.38 -3.01
CA TYR A 77 3.28 -4.59 -2.36
C TYR A 77 2.18 -5.50 -1.83
N GLY A 78 2.55 -6.77 -1.65
CA GLY A 78 1.77 -7.73 -0.88
C GLY A 78 1.87 -7.48 0.63
N LYS A 79 1.65 -8.54 1.40
CA LYS A 79 1.61 -8.48 2.88
C LYS A 79 2.62 -9.41 3.55
N ALA A 80 3.69 -9.78 2.85
CA ALA A 80 4.83 -10.45 3.47
C ALA A 80 5.53 -9.49 4.45
N TYR A 81 6.26 -10.01 5.43
CA TYR A 81 6.95 -9.18 6.44
C TYR A 81 7.80 -8.05 5.81
N ARG A 82 8.66 -8.39 4.83
CA ARG A 82 9.51 -7.40 4.14
C ARG A 82 8.71 -6.30 3.43
N ASP A 83 7.53 -6.64 2.91
CA ASP A 83 6.68 -5.74 2.15
C ASP A 83 6.03 -4.73 3.10
N VAL A 84 5.53 -5.22 4.23
CA VAL A 84 4.97 -4.37 5.30
C VAL A 84 6.04 -3.46 5.87
N VAL A 85 7.26 -3.94 6.09
CA VAL A 85 8.38 -3.13 6.58
C VAL A 85 8.76 -2.03 5.59
N ARG A 86 8.82 -2.32 4.28
CA ARG A 86 9.08 -1.28 3.24
C ARG A 86 7.94 -0.25 3.19
N GLY A 87 6.69 -0.71 3.21
CA GLY A 87 5.53 0.18 3.27
C GLY A 87 5.54 1.08 4.52
N LEU A 88 5.92 0.55 5.68
CA LEU A 88 6.11 1.31 6.92
C LEU A 88 7.27 2.31 6.83
N ALA A 89 8.30 2.01 6.06
CA ALA A 89 9.40 2.94 5.80
C ALA A 89 9.05 4.00 4.74
N GLY A 90 7.85 3.92 4.13
CA GLY A 90 7.44 4.80 3.03
C GLY A 90 8.18 4.53 1.72
N ASP A 91 8.88 3.40 1.59
CA ASP A 91 9.50 3.00 0.35
C ASP A 91 8.44 2.45 -0.59
N LEU A 92 8.01 3.27 -1.55
CA LEU A 92 7.09 2.88 -2.63
C LEU A 92 7.75 3.06 -4.01
N ALA A 93 9.08 2.91 -4.08
CA ALA A 93 9.83 3.04 -5.33
C ALA A 93 9.29 2.17 -6.50
N PRO A 94 8.79 0.94 -6.29
CA PRO A 94 8.25 0.12 -7.37
C PRO A 94 6.74 0.31 -7.57
N ALA A 95 6.13 1.39 -7.08
CA ALA A 95 4.71 1.62 -7.25
C ALA A 95 4.31 1.63 -8.73
N PRO A 96 3.15 1.03 -9.10
CA PRO A 96 2.67 1.08 -10.46
C PRO A 96 2.37 2.53 -10.87
N ASP A 97 2.44 2.80 -12.16
CA ASP A 97 2.03 4.11 -12.70
C ASP A 97 0.51 4.27 -12.54
N VAL A 98 -0.25 3.22 -12.84
CA VAL A 98 -1.71 3.17 -12.80
C VAL A 98 -2.21 1.79 -12.36
N VAL A 99 -3.45 1.71 -11.92
CA VAL A 99 -4.13 0.46 -11.54
C VAL A 99 -5.38 0.31 -12.39
N ALA A 100 -5.56 -0.85 -13.03
CA ALA A 100 -6.76 -1.14 -13.81
C ALA A 100 -7.82 -1.85 -12.95
N LEU A 101 -9.07 -1.44 -13.12
CA LEU A 101 -10.26 -1.95 -12.42
C LEU A 101 -11.31 -2.40 -13.45
N PRO A 102 -11.07 -3.52 -14.18
CA PRO A 102 -12.03 -4.03 -15.15
C PRO A 102 -13.29 -4.56 -14.47
N GLU A 103 -14.45 -4.41 -15.14
CA GLU A 103 -15.74 -4.91 -14.66
C GLU A 103 -16.24 -6.12 -15.47
N SER A 104 -15.56 -6.44 -16.56
CA SER A 104 -15.88 -7.57 -17.45
C SER A 104 -14.63 -8.21 -18.06
N GLU A 105 -14.79 -9.42 -18.61
CA GLU A 105 -13.72 -10.11 -19.35
C GLU A 105 -13.28 -9.32 -20.58
N ALA A 106 -14.23 -8.68 -21.29
CA ALA A 106 -13.92 -7.82 -22.44
C ALA A 106 -13.08 -6.60 -22.04
N ASP A 107 -13.21 -6.09 -20.81
CA ASP A 107 -12.35 -5.01 -20.31
C ASP A 107 -10.93 -5.49 -20.09
N VAL A 108 -10.76 -6.71 -19.56
CA VAL A 108 -9.45 -7.36 -19.38
C VAL A 108 -8.77 -7.55 -20.73
N GLU A 109 -9.48 -8.02 -21.75
CA GLU A 109 -8.93 -8.17 -23.11
C GLU A 109 -8.41 -6.84 -23.67
N ARG A 110 -9.20 -5.75 -23.53
CA ARG A 110 -8.79 -4.41 -24.01
C ARG A 110 -7.57 -3.87 -23.24
N LEU A 111 -7.50 -4.09 -21.94
CA LEU A 111 -6.37 -3.66 -21.11
C LEU A 111 -5.10 -4.46 -21.43
N LEU A 112 -5.22 -5.77 -21.66
CA LEU A 112 -4.10 -6.62 -22.06
C LEU A 112 -3.60 -6.27 -23.47
N ALA A 113 -4.50 -5.96 -24.41
CA ALA A 113 -4.13 -5.50 -25.73
C ALA A 113 -3.32 -4.20 -25.67
N TRP A 114 -3.74 -3.23 -24.84
CA TRP A 114 -2.97 -2.00 -24.60
C TRP A 114 -1.61 -2.28 -23.95
N ALA A 115 -1.52 -3.24 -23.03
CA ALA A 115 -0.25 -3.59 -22.37
C ALA A 115 0.77 -4.28 -23.28
N ASP A 116 0.35 -4.75 -24.45
CA ASP A 116 1.19 -5.40 -25.49
C ASP A 116 1.65 -4.43 -26.59
N GLU A 117 1.24 -3.16 -26.54
CA GLU A 117 1.68 -2.08 -27.45
C GLU A 117 3.08 -1.53 -27.11
#